data_AF-L9V1Z4-F1
#
_entry.id   AF-L9V1Z4-F1
#
_cell.length_a   1.000
_cell.length_b   1.000
_cell.length_c   1.000
_cell.angle_alpha   90.00
_cell.angle_beta   90.00
_cell.angle_gamma   90.00
#
_symmetry.space_group_name_H-M   'P 1'
#
loop_
_entity.id
_entity.type
_entity.pdbx_description
1 polymer ?
#
loop_
_entity_poly.entity_id
_entity_poly.type
_entity_poly.pdbx_seq_one_letter_code
_entity_poly.pdbx_strand_id
1 'polypeptide(L)'
;MEELNEHGIVIQEDDADEEEVTHVDVVDSLEPDDDYDLVLVVMGEQQSVQILDTLAENEHVPTFCFMGNNVSGPDKMVQALGKERVMLGFPYPGGKRDGHVMRVLPINEDNQYTIPIGEVDGSIRSRTRAVAAVLSDMRGYDVEIRTDMDEWLKYHVALLMSGLVPALYAADTRMNRLGETRDLLVRSVRATKEALRGLRKAGYSPSPPVVRSFEYVPEPICVWTIGWLMRNEYAKVSVEGHARDGRDEMAYLFTELRALIEQADGDTEAIDQLAPYYDPDTPSYPAGKRDLSMKWGGLVAPVGGMVTLAVALALALRRLRSKSSADSAAERESGGISYEVGGPEEATAVVFTHGFALGRETWREQTATLSESYRVLSWDVPGCGESAESSVPVRFDVSTRKLLDVLDDEGIDQAVLVGQSMGSLLNQYVAYHHPDRVRALVHVGGFPLHEGFSERTIKLMGVHVRLLQLLPEKLTCDMFGRLVARTPEAQEYAKRASERTGKANMVSLERVFLEDIEEGIPEQTELPQLIVAGEDEYFWLQKKAKEWDKKLRNSEYKAVPDAGHLANHDNPAAFNEILSPFLESLD
;
A
#
# COMPACT_ATOMS: atom_id res chain seq x y z
N MET A 1 4.41 28.25 28.13
CA MET A 1 3.54 28.04 29.30
C MET A 1 2.41 29.04 29.35
N GLU A 2 2.67 30.36 29.39
CA GLU A 2 1.60 31.38 29.35
C GLU A 2 0.63 31.17 28.19
N GLU A 3 1.13 30.96 26.97
CA GLU A 3 0.28 30.69 25.78
C GLU A 3 -0.55 29.40 25.90
N LEU A 4 0.00 28.32 26.49
CA LEU A 4 -0.74 27.07 26.69
C LEU A 4 -1.81 27.21 27.78
N ASN A 5 -1.53 27.99 28.82
CA ASN A 5 -2.50 28.29 29.87
C ASN A 5 -3.61 29.23 29.37
N GLU A 6 -3.28 30.18 28.50
CA GLU A 6 -4.22 31.15 27.95
C GLU A 6 -5.09 30.56 26.83
N HIS A 7 -4.47 29.87 25.86
CA HIS A 7 -5.14 29.40 24.64
C HIS A 7 -5.38 27.90 24.58
N GLY A 8 -4.73 27.10 25.43
CA GLY A 8 -4.70 25.65 25.29
C GLY A 8 -3.83 25.20 24.11
N ILE A 9 -3.98 23.94 23.73
CA ILE A 9 -3.45 23.38 22.48
C ILE A 9 -4.50 23.68 21.40
N VAL A 10 -4.16 24.58 20.46
CA VAL A 10 -5.04 24.95 19.34
C VAL A 10 -4.53 24.29 18.07
N ILE A 11 -5.35 23.45 17.45
CA ILE A 11 -5.03 22.71 16.22
C ILE A 11 -6.01 23.11 15.13
N GLN A 12 -5.50 23.33 13.93
CA GLN A 12 -6.32 23.61 12.74
C GLN A 12 -5.85 22.73 11.57
N GLU A 13 -6.75 22.00 10.93
CA GLU A 13 -6.40 21.28 9.70
C GLU A 13 -6.21 22.27 8.54
N ASP A 14 -5.23 22.03 7.65
CA ASP A 14 -4.85 22.97 6.57
C ASP A 14 -6.01 23.41 5.64
N ASP A 15 -7.09 22.62 5.55
CA ASP A 15 -8.28 22.90 4.74
C ASP A 15 -9.56 23.19 5.57
N ALA A 16 -9.45 23.28 6.89
CA ALA A 16 -10.58 23.50 7.79
C ALA A 16 -10.65 24.95 8.27
N ASP A 17 -11.86 25.53 8.22
CA ASP A 17 -12.14 26.84 8.80
C ASP A 17 -12.30 26.79 10.34
N GLU A 18 -12.38 25.59 10.93
CA GLU A 18 -12.60 25.37 12.37
C GLU A 18 -11.28 25.05 13.10
N GLU A 19 -11.11 25.65 14.29
CA GLU A 19 -10.02 25.37 15.22
C GLU A 19 -10.51 24.41 16.32
N GLU A 20 -9.72 23.39 16.61
CA GLU A 20 -9.90 22.50 17.76
C GLU A 20 -9.04 23.00 18.92
N VAL A 21 -9.68 23.28 20.05
CA VAL A 21 -9.00 23.79 21.26
C VAL A 21 -9.12 22.77 22.38
N THR A 22 -7.98 22.29 22.87
CA THR A 22 -7.90 21.38 24.01
C THR A 22 -7.08 22.01 25.13
N HIS A 23 -7.68 22.18 26.31
CA HIS A 23 -6.93 22.58 27.51
C HIS A 23 -6.45 21.33 28.25
N VAL A 24 -5.15 21.30 28.51
CA VAL A 24 -4.47 20.25 29.28
C VAL A 24 -3.91 20.85 30.56
N ASP A 25 -3.72 20.01 31.58
CA ASP A 25 -3.01 20.43 32.78
C ASP A 25 -1.54 20.70 32.41
N VAL A 26 -1.13 21.96 32.56
CA VAL A 26 0.24 22.41 32.25
C VAL A 26 1.04 22.46 33.54
N VAL A 27 2.11 21.65 33.59
CA VAL A 27 3.11 21.67 34.67
C VAL A 27 4.42 22.25 34.16
N ASP A 28 5.17 22.91 35.03
CA ASP A 28 6.47 23.51 34.74
C ASP A 28 7.67 22.63 35.11
N SER A 29 7.45 21.58 35.91
CA SER A 29 8.42 20.56 36.28
C SER A 29 7.80 19.15 36.27
N LEU A 30 8.67 18.14 36.16
CA LEU A 30 8.36 16.75 36.49
C LEU A 30 9.00 16.50 37.86
N GLU A 31 8.20 16.33 38.89
CA GLU A 31 8.72 16.10 40.25
C GLU A 31 9.15 14.65 40.44
N PRO A 32 10.13 14.36 41.34
CA PRO A 32 10.60 13.00 41.59
C PRO A 32 9.50 12.03 42.03
N ASP A 33 8.48 12.53 42.74
CA ASP A 33 7.36 11.77 43.29
C ASP A 33 6.12 11.72 42.36
N ASP A 34 6.18 12.36 41.19
CA ASP A 34 5.08 12.32 40.23
C ASP A 34 4.91 10.90 39.66
N ASP A 35 3.65 10.47 39.53
CA ASP A 35 3.30 9.11 39.12
C ASP A 35 2.54 9.12 37.80
N TYR A 36 3.21 8.69 36.73
CA TYR A 36 2.63 8.54 35.39
C TYR A 36 2.93 7.16 34.83
N ASP A 37 1.93 6.52 34.23
CA ASP A 37 2.09 5.21 33.57
C ASP A 37 2.95 5.29 32.28
N LEU A 38 2.93 6.44 31.60
CA LEU A 38 3.60 6.69 30.33
C LEU A 38 3.91 8.18 30.19
N VAL A 39 5.15 8.49 29.81
CA VAL A 39 5.55 9.84 29.39
C VAL A 39 5.96 9.80 27.92
N LEU A 40 5.29 10.61 27.09
CA LEU A 40 5.67 10.82 25.70
C LEU A 40 6.61 12.03 25.60
N VAL A 41 7.81 11.82 25.08
CA VAL A 41 8.82 12.87 24.89
C VAL A 41 8.81 13.29 23.42
N VAL A 42 8.04 14.34 23.10
CA VAL A 42 7.82 14.82 21.72
C VAL A 42 8.64 16.10 21.46
N MET A 43 9.93 15.93 21.19
CA MET A 43 10.86 17.04 20.91
C MET A 43 12.02 16.60 20.03
N GLY A 44 12.75 17.55 19.46
CA GLY A 44 13.89 17.25 18.61
C GLY A 44 15.00 16.54 19.38
N GLU A 45 15.81 15.75 18.68
CA GLU A 45 16.87 14.91 19.27
C GLU A 45 17.76 15.71 20.22
N GLN A 46 18.25 16.87 19.78
CA GLN A 46 19.14 17.74 20.55
C GLN A 46 18.52 18.20 21.88
N GLN A 47 17.21 18.43 21.92
CA GLN A 47 16.47 18.86 23.11
C GLN A 47 16.21 17.68 24.05
N SER A 48 15.83 16.52 23.49
CA SER A 48 15.55 15.32 24.28
C SER A 48 16.75 14.85 25.11
N VAL A 49 17.97 15.02 24.57
CA VAL A 49 19.21 14.64 25.27
C VAL A 49 19.51 15.60 26.45
N GLN A 50 19.06 16.86 26.38
CA GLN A 50 19.31 17.85 27.42
C GLN A 50 18.45 17.66 28.67
N ILE A 51 17.30 17.00 28.53
CA ILE A 51 16.35 16.79 29.64
C ILE A 51 16.50 15.43 30.33
N LEU A 52 17.45 14.59 29.89
CA LEU A 52 17.61 13.22 30.42
C LEU A 52 17.87 13.18 31.93
N ASP A 53 18.64 14.14 32.46
CA ASP A 53 18.89 14.22 33.90
C ASP A 53 17.60 14.48 34.68
N THR A 54 16.75 15.39 34.19
CA THR A 54 15.43 15.67 34.79
C THR A 54 14.51 14.45 34.72
N LEU A 55 14.48 13.73 33.59
CA LEU A 55 13.68 12.51 33.47
C LEU A 55 14.20 11.39 34.39
N ALA A 56 15.51 11.34 34.65
CA ALA A 56 16.15 10.34 35.49
C ALA A 56 15.88 10.55 36.98
N GLU A 57 15.60 11.77 37.43
CA GLU A 57 15.24 12.09 38.82
C GLU A 57 13.92 11.45 39.24
N ASN A 58 13.00 11.22 38.30
CA ASN A 58 11.77 10.48 38.54
C ASN A 58 12.01 8.98 38.36
N GLU A 59 11.83 8.19 39.43
CA GLU A 59 11.98 6.72 39.41
C GLU A 59 10.63 5.99 39.22
N HIS A 60 9.51 6.69 39.32
CA HIS A 60 8.16 6.12 39.31
C HIS A 60 7.63 5.85 37.90
N VAL A 61 7.98 6.69 36.92
CA VAL A 61 7.53 6.54 35.53
C VAL A 61 8.09 5.25 34.91
N PRO A 62 7.29 4.24 34.56
CA PRO A 62 7.83 2.96 34.08
C PRO A 62 8.22 3.00 32.60
N THR A 63 7.72 3.98 31.82
CA THR A 63 7.97 4.06 30.38
C THR A 63 8.07 5.52 29.90
N PHE A 64 9.22 5.86 29.33
CA PHE A 64 9.45 7.05 28.51
C PHE A 64 9.50 6.63 27.04
N CYS A 65 8.57 7.14 26.23
CA CYS A 65 8.55 6.91 24.79
C CYS A 65 9.04 8.18 24.07
N PHE A 66 10.24 8.13 23.50
CA PHE A 66 10.83 9.24 22.75
C PHE A 66 10.28 9.26 21.33
N MET A 67 9.51 10.29 21.03
CA MET A 67 8.79 10.49 19.78
C MET A 67 9.49 11.56 18.95
N GLY A 68 10.40 11.15 18.08
CA GLY A 68 11.16 12.08 17.25
C GLY A 68 12.28 11.42 16.46
N ASN A 69 13.05 12.22 15.74
CA ASN A 69 14.27 11.74 15.11
C ASN A 69 15.30 11.33 16.17
N ASN A 70 16.06 10.27 15.90
CA ASN A 70 17.19 9.86 16.72
C ASN A 70 18.25 9.19 15.85
N VAL A 71 19.17 9.98 15.30
CA VAL A 71 20.24 9.45 14.44
C VAL A 71 21.46 9.00 15.23
N SER A 72 21.74 9.60 16.39
CA SER A 72 22.86 9.20 17.25
C SER A 72 22.57 7.88 17.99
N GLY A 73 21.30 7.48 18.09
CA GLY A 73 20.85 6.23 18.70
C GLY A 73 20.49 6.35 20.19
N PRO A 74 19.95 5.28 20.80
CA PRO A 74 19.33 5.35 22.13
C PRO A 74 20.33 5.30 23.29
N ASP A 75 21.63 5.13 23.06
CA ASP A 75 22.62 4.82 24.12
C ASP A 75 22.61 5.80 25.28
N LYS A 76 22.53 7.12 25.01
CA LYS A 76 22.46 8.15 26.05
C LYS A 76 21.17 8.05 26.87
N MET A 77 20.04 7.79 26.20
CA MET A 77 18.73 7.61 26.85
C MET A 77 18.75 6.36 27.73
N VAL A 78 19.31 5.26 27.23
CA VAL A 78 19.45 4.00 27.96
C VAL A 78 20.40 4.13 29.15
N GLN A 79 21.48 4.90 29.01
CA GLN A 79 22.42 5.15 30.10
C GLN A 79 21.78 5.96 31.24
N ALA A 80 20.98 6.97 30.90
CA ALA A 80 20.33 7.84 31.89
C ALA A 80 19.11 7.17 32.56
N LEU A 81 18.23 6.55 31.76
CA LEU A 81 16.91 6.10 32.21
C LEU A 81 16.83 4.58 32.40
N GLY A 82 17.80 3.83 31.88
CA GLY A 82 17.77 2.38 31.84
C GLY A 82 16.93 1.84 30.67
N LYS A 83 17.44 0.81 30.00
CA LYS A 83 16.77 0.17 28.85
C LYS A 83 15.33 -0.27 29.14
N GLU A 84 15.07 -0.68 30.39
CA GLU A 84 13.76 -1.16 30.82
C GLU A 84 12.76 -0.03 31.02
N ARG A 85 13.11 1.22 30.71
CA ARG A 85 12.21 2.40 30.77
C ARG A 85 12.16 3.19 29.46
N VAL A 86 12.96 2.84 28.45
CA VAL A 86 13.06 3.62 27.19
C VAL A 86 12.41 2.88 26.03
N MET A 87 11.53 3.59 25.32
CA MET A 87 10.97 3.22 24.02
C MET A 87 11.24 4.33 23.01
N LEU A 88 11.29 3.97 21.73
CA LEU A 88 11.44 4.88 20.61
C LEU A 88 10.17 4.90 19.77
N GLY A 89 9.87 6.03 19.16
CA GLY A 89 8.77 6.21 18.23
C GLY A 89 8.98 7.41 17.32
N PHE A 90 8.14 7.55 16.30
CA PHE A 90 8.17 8.70 15.42
C PHE A 90 6.76 9.28 15.21
N PRO A 91 6.55 10.57 15.49
CA PRO A 91 5.24 11.20 15.32
C PRO A 91 5.00 11.54 13.85
N TYR A 92 3.90 11.04 13.30
CA TYR A 92 3.27 11.56 12.08
C TYR A 92 1.95 12.24 12.46
N PRO A 93 1.34 13.06 11.57
CA PRO A 93 1.98 13.86 10.54
C PRO A 93 2.67 15.10 11.12
N GLY A 94 3.52 15.73 10.32
CA GLY A 94 4.09 17.05 10.66
C GLY A 94 3.07 18.18 10.54
N GLY A 95 3.43 19.34 11.07
CA GLY A 95 2.64 20.57 10.96
C GLY A 95 3.50 21.82 11.02
N LYS A 96 2.85 22.97 10.90
CA LYS A 96 3.47 24.29 11.02
C LYS A 96 2.82 25.06 12.17
N ARG A 97 3.64 25.73 12.97
CA ARG A 97 3.16 26.65 14.00
C ARG A 97 2.90 28.04 13.40
N ASP A 98 1.73 28.59 13.66
CA ASP A 98 1.29 29.93 13.25
C ASP A 98 0.78 30.69 14.49
N GLY A 99 1.70 31.34 15.21
CA GLY A 99 1.41 31.92 16.53
C GLY A 99 1.11 30.84 17.57
N HIS A 100 -0.10 30.87 18.13
CA HIS A 100 -0.59 29.88 19.10
C HIS A 100 -1.32 28.69 18.44
N VAL A 101 -1.54 28.73 17.11
CA VAL A 101 -2.24 27.69 16.35
C VAL A 101 -1.24 26.75 15.68
N MET A 102 -1.47 25.45 15.83
CA MET A 102 -0.76 24.40 15.10
C MET A 102 -1.56 24.01 13.87
N ARG A 103 -1.07 24.38 12.68
CA ARG A 103 -1.63 23.95 11.40
C ARG A 103 -1.10 22.56 11.06
N VAL A 104 -2.00 21.59 10.94
CA VAL A 104 -1.65 20.19 10.72
C VAL A 104 -2.25 19.67 9.43
N LEU A 105 -1.64 18.62 8.88
CA LEU A 105 -2.25 17.87 7.79
C LEU A 105 -3.57 17.22 8.27
N PRO A 106 -4.58 17.03 7.39
CA PRO A 106 -5.86 16.45 7.77
C PRO A 106 -5.69 15.06 8.38
N ILE A 107 -6.24 14.83 9.59
CA ILE A 107 -6.17 13.54 10.30
C ILE A 107 -7.59 13.05 10.51
N ASN A 108 -8.01 12.08 9.69
CA ASN A 108 -9.36 11.53 9.75
C ASN A 108 -9.42 10.11 9.19
N GLU A 109 -10.62 9.52 9.13
CA GLU A 109 -10.82 8.15 8.64
C GLU A 109 -10.35 7.95 7.19
N ASP A 110 -10.34 9.02 6.38
CA ASP A 110 -9.85 9.00 5.00
C ASP A 110 -8.32 9.25 4.90
N ASN A 111 -7.69 9.79 5.95
CA ASN A 111 -6.26 10.13 6.03
C ASN A 111 -5.65 9.62 7.35
N GLN A 112 -5.50 8.29 7.45
CA GLN A 112 -4.88 7.66 8.62
C GLN A 112 -3.34 7.69 8.53
N TYR A 113 -2.68 7.96 9.65
CA TYR A 113 -1.22 7.93 9.77
C TYR A 113 -0.77 6.79 10.70
N THR A 114 0.26 6.05 10.29
CA THR A 114 0.83 4.98 11.10
C THR A 114 2.03 5.48 11.89
N ILE A 115 1.95 5.39 13.22
CA ILE A 115 3.00 5.75 14.17
C ILE A 115 3.88 4.51 14.40
N PRO A 116 5.14 4.46 13.94
CA PRO A 116 6.04 3.39 14.30
C PRO A 116 6.56 3.58 15.73
N ILE A 117 6.49 2.53 16.55
CA ILE A 117 7.07 2.50 17.90
C ILE A 117 7.81 1.19 18.15
N GLY A 118 8.71 1.17 19.12
CA GLY A 118 9.42 -0.05 19.49
C GLY A 118 10.34 0.11 20.68
N GLU A 119 10.74 -1.03 21.24
CA GLU A 119 11.71 -1.10 22.33
C GLU A 119 13.13 -0.88 21.79
N VAL A 120 14.00 -0.25 22.58
CA VAL A 120 15.42 -0.01 22.22
C VAL A 120 16.23 -1.29 21.99
N ASP A 121 15.77 -2.42 22.53
CA ASP A 121 16.40 -3.74 22.39
C ASP A 121 15.70 -4.63 21.35
N GLY A 122 14.71 -4.10 20.64
CA GLY A 122 13.92 -4.81 19.64
C GLY A 122 12.95 -5.84 20.20
N SER A 123 12.81 -5.96 21.53
CA SER A 123 11.83 -6.87 22.14
C SER A 123 10.39 -6.34 21.98
N ILE A 124 9.41 -7.23 22.14
CA ILE A 124 7.99 -6.85 22.18
C ILE A 124 7.42 -7.28 23.53
N ARG A 125 7.28 -6.31 24.43
CA ARG A 125 6.86 -6.50 25.83
C ARG A 125 5.37 -6.20 25.99
N SER A 126 4.82 -6.48 27.17
CA SER A 126 3.44 -6.11 27.51
C SER A 126 3.24 -4.60 27.43
N ARG A 127 4.21 -3.82 27.92
CA ARG A 127 4.18 -2.36 27.82
C ARG A 127 4.17 -1.87 26.37
N THR A 128 4.90 -2.52 25.46
CA THR A 128 4.95 -2.12 24.05
C THR A 128 3.56 -2.18 23.43
N ARG A 129 2.80 -3.24 23.75
CA ARG A 129 1.41 -3.40 23.30
C ARG A 129 0.46 -2.44 24.02
N ALA A 130 0.71 -2.12 25.29
CA ALA A 130 -0.09 -1.16 26.04
C ALA A 130 0.07 0.27 25.47
N VAL A 131 1.30 0.71 25.21
CA VAL A 131 1.59 1.98 24.55
C VAL A 131 0.98 2.01 23.15
N ALA A 132 1.11 0.92 22.37
CA ALA A 132 0.46 0.82 21.08
C ALA A 132 -1.07 0.97 21.18
N ALA A 133 -1.71 0.31 22.13
CA ALA A 133 -3.15 0.42 22.33
C ALA A 133 -3.59 1.86 22.65
N VAL A 134 -2.86 2.57 23.52
CA VAL A 134 -3.14 3.98 23.84
C VAL A 134 -3.03 4.86 22.61
N LEU A 135 -1.97 4.67 21.81
CA LEU A 135 -1.75 5.48 20.61
C LEU A 135 -2.72 5.13 19.48
N SER A 136 -3.13 3.87 19.34
CA SER A 136 -4.14 3.43 18.35
C SER A 136 -5.55 3.92 18.68
N ASP A 137 -5.84 4.32 19.92
CA ASP A 137 -7.13 4.91 20.29
C ASP A 137 -7.27 6.36 19.79
N MET A 138 -6.17 7.01 19.39
CA MET A 138 -6.20 8.34 18.81
C MET A 138 -6.86 8.33 17.43
N ARG A 139 -7.82 9.22 17.22
CA ARG A 139 -8.54 9.35 15.94
C ARG A 139 -7.57 9.58 14.78
N GLY A 140 -7.67 8.76 13.74
CA GLY A 140 -6.86 8.88 12.52
C GLY A 140 -5.43 8.34 12.65
N TYR A 141 -5.11 7.62 13.73
CA TYR A 141 -3.80 6.99 13.92
C TYR A 141 -3.88 5.46 13.98
N ASP A 142 -2.91 4.82 13.35
CA ASP A 142 -2.59 3.41 13.54
C ASP A 142 -1.18 3.30 14.16
N VAL A 143 -0.81 2.15 14.69
CA VAL A 143 0.50 1.94 15.31
C VAL A 143 1.20 0.73 14.71
N GLU A 144 2.42 0.93 14.22
CA GLU A 144 3.30 -0.16 13.79
C GLU A 144 4.28 -0.49 14.93
N ILE A 145 4.17 -1.67 15.52
CA ILE A 145 5.18 -2.16 16.48
C ILE A 145 6.38 -2.71 15.69
N ARG A 146 7.53 -2.09 15.89
CA ARG A 146 8.79 -2.41 15.22
C ARG A 146 9.82 -3.00 16.20
N THR A 147 10.62 -3.93 15.70
CA THR A 147 11.76 -4.51 16.42
C THR A 147 13.09 -3.86 16.04
N ASP A 148 13.06 -2.90 15.13
CA ASP A 148 14.21 -2.27 14.47
C ASP A 148 14.08 -0.73 14.45
N MET A 149 13.54 -0.15 15.52
CA MET A 149 13.26 1.30 15.58
C MET A 149 14.51 2.16 15.44
N ASP A 150 15.65 1.73 16.00
CA ASP A 150 16.89 2.48 15.90
C ASP A 150 17.38 2.55 14.45
N GLU A 151 17.36 1.41 13.74
CA GLU A 151 17.62 1.38 12.31
C GLU A 151 16.61 2.21 11.53
N TRP A 152 15.32 2.08 11.84
CA TRP A 152 14.26 2.82 11.15
C TRP A 152 14.49 4.34 11.23
N LEU A 153 14.80 4.86 12.42
CA LEU A 153 15.05 6.29 12.63
C LEU A 153 16.29 6.77 11.87
N LYS A 154 17.39 6.01 11.91
CA LYS A 154 18.60 6.32 11.15
C LYS A 154 18.36 6.36 9.65
N TYR A 155 17.65 5.36 9.11
CA TYR A 155 17.34 5.28 7.69
C TYR A 155 16.31 6.32 7.24
N HIS A 156 15.33 6.66 8.09
CA HIS A 156 14.39 7.76 7.85
C HIS A 156 15.14 9.10 7.70
N VAL A 157 16.02 9.42 8.65
CA VAL A 157 16.89 10.60 8.61
C VAL A 157 17.79 10.57 7.37
N ALA A 158 18.38 9.41 7.03
CA ALA A 158 19.24 9.28 5.86
C ALA A 158 18.52 9.53 4.55
N LEU A 159 17.25 9.14 4.41
CA LEU A 159 16.46 9.41 3.20
C LEU A 159 16.22 10.91 2.99
N LEU A 160 15.98 11.64 4.08
CA LEU A 160 15.55 13.04 4.01
C LEU A 160 16.71 14.03 4.15
N MET A 161 17.54 13.89 5.18
CA MET A 161 18.56 14.89 5.56
C MET A 161 19.81 14.85 4.68
N SER A 162 20.17 13.71 4.11
CA SER A 162 21.37 13.64 3.27
C SER A 162 21.16 14.24 1.88
N GLY A 163 19.94 14.17 1.35
CA GLY A 163 19.66 14.45 -0.06
C GLY A 163 18.48 15.37 -0.30
N LEU A 164 17.29 15.07 0.23
CA LEU A 164 16.06 15.78 -0.13
C LEU A 164 15.99 17.17 0.49
N VAL A 165 16.20 17.27 1.80
CA VAL A 165 16.14 18.53 2.56
C VAL A 165 17.19 19.56 2.10
N PRO A 166 18.49 19.22 1.97
CA PRO A 166 19.46 20.21 1.52
C PRO A 166 19.28 20.59 0.04
N ALA A 167 18.77 19.68 -0.80
CA ALA A 167 18.39 20.03 -2.16
C ALA A 167 17.16 20.96 -2.20
N LEU A 168 16.21 20.80 -1.26
CA LEU A 168 15.09 21.71 -1.08
C LEU A 168 15.56 23.10 -0.61
N TYR A 169 16.52 23.19 0.32
CA TYR A 169 17.16 24.45 0.68
C TYR A 169 17.91 25.09 -0.48
N ALA A 170 18.64 24.30 -1.27
CA ALA A 170 19.28 24.77 -2.49
C ALA A 170 18.28 25.31 -3.51
N ALA A 171 17.05 24.80 -3.47
CA ALA A 171 15.90 25.25 -4.25
C ALA A 171 15.06 26.32 -3.51
N ASP A 172 15.63 27.04 -2.53
CA ASP A 172 14.97 28.15 -1.83
C ASP A 172 13.67 27.71 -1.11
N THR A 173 13.69 26.51 -0.54
CA THR A 173 12.53 25.87 0.13
C THR A 173 11.30 25.74 -0.77
N ARG A 174 11.46 25.66 -2.09
CA ARG A 174 10.36 25.50 -3.05
C ARG A 174 10.42 24.17 -3.78
N MET A 175 9.43 23.31 -3.54
CA MET A 175 9.37 21.97 -4.13
C MET A 175 9.30 22.01 -5.67
N ASN A 176 8.51 22.93 -6.24
CA ASN A 176 8.45 23.09 -7.69
C ASN A 176 9.83 23.40 -8.30
N ARG A 177 10.58 24.31 -7.65
CA ARG A 177 11.92 24.70 -8.11
C ARG A 177 12.90 23.52 -8.02
N LEU A 178 12.79 22.69 -6.99
CA LEU A 178 13.54 21.44 -6.87
C LEU A 178 13.19 20.47 -8.01
N GLY A 179 11.90 20.23 -8.25
CA GLY A 179 11.40 19.31 -9.29
C GLY A 179 11.73 19.72 -10.73
N GLU A 180 11.97 21.01 -10.97
CA GLU A 180 12.39 21.54 -12.28
C GLU A 180 13.92 21.50 -12.49
N THR A 181 14.70 21.47 -11.41
CA THR A 181 16.16 21.57 -11.42
C THR A 181 16.81 20.18 -11.38
N ARG A 182 17.06 19.59 -12.55
CA ARG A 182 17.59 18.21 -12.69
C ARG A 182 18.90 18.01 -11.92
N ASP A 183 19.79 19.00 -11.93
CA ASP A 183 21.08 18.88 -11.24
C ASP A 183 20.92 18.69 -9.73
N LEU A 184 19.94 19.37 -9.10
CA LEU A 184 19.63 19.19 -7.69
C LEU A 184 19.05 17.80 -7.43
N LEU A 185 18.15 17.31 -8.28
CA LEU A 185 17.60 15.95 -8.18
C LEU A 185 18.70 14.88 -8.31
N VAL A 186 19.65 15.06 -9.24
CA VAL A 186 20.80 14.15 -9.40
C VAL A 186 21.67 14.16 -8.14
N ARG A 187 22.00 15.33 -7.59
CA ARG A 187 22.79 15.44 -6.35
C ARG A 187 22.07 14.81 -5.17
N SER A 188 20.77 15.09 -5.03
CA SER A 188 19.90 14.53 -4.00
C SER A 188 19.92 13.01 -4.03
N VAL A 189 19.68 12.39 -5.21
CA VAL A 189 19.70 10.93 -5.37
C VAL A 189 21.07 10.33 -5.02
N ARG A 190 22.17 10.96 -5.42
CA ARG A 190 23.52 10.48 -5.12
C ARG A 190 23.82 10.53 -3.64
N ALA A 191 23.53 11.67 -3.00
CA ALA A 191 23.74 11.88 -1.58
C ALA A 191 22.91 10.90 -0.73
N THR A 192 21.64 10.67 -1.10
CA THR A 192 20.81 9.65 -0.43
C THR A 192 21.41 8.26 -0.59
N LYS A 193 21.88 7.87 -1.77
CA LYS A 193 22.51 6.55 -1.97
C LYS A 193 23.81 6.39 -1.21
N GLU A 194 24.61 7.44 -1.10
CA GLU A 194 25.80 7.48 -0.25
C GLU A 194 25.44 7.26 1.21
N ALA A 195 24.44 7.98 1.72
CA ALA A 195 24.00 7.85 3.11
C ALA A 195 23.50 6.44 3.45
N LEU A 196 22.68 5.85 2.58
CA LEU A 196 22.20 4.47 2.75
C LEU A 196 23.34 3.44 2.76
N ARG A 197 24.32 3.58 1.86
CA ARG A 197 25.51 2.72 1.85
C ARG A 197 26.38 2.94 3.08
N GLY A 198 26.52 4.18 3.52
CA GLY A 198 27.23 4.58 4.71
C GLY A 198 26.66 3.93 5.97
N LEU A 199 25.35 4.00 6.17
CA LEU A 199 24.67 3.33 7.28
C LEU A 199 24.86 1.81 7.27
N ARG A 200 24.78 1.16 6.10
CA ARG A 200 25.10 -0.28 6.01
C ARG A 200 26.55 -0.58 6.37
N LYS A 201 27.49 0.28 5.94
CA LYS A 201 28.92 0.12 6.28
C LYS A 201 29.14 0.32 7.79
N ALA A 202 28.35 1.19 8.42
CA ALA A 202 28.32 1.39 9.87
C ALA A 202 27.67 0.24 10.66
N GLY A 203 27.13 -0.77 9.97
CA GLY A 203 26.56 -1.97 10.59
C GLY A 203 25.03 -1.97 10.77
N TYR A 204 24.34 -0.91 10.31
CA TYR A 204 22.88 -0.80 10.45
C TYR A 204 22.15 -1.46 9.29
N SER A 205 21.15 -2.27 9.60
CA SER A 205 20.32 -2.95 8.60
C SER A 205 19.29 -1.99 7.97
N PRO A 206 19.06 -2.04 6.65
CA PRO A 206 18.05 -1.18 6.02
C PRO A 206 16.64 -1.40 6.58
N SER A 207 16.05 -0.31 7.07
CA SER A 207 14.68 -0.30 7.61
C SER A 207 13.90 0.91 7.12
N PRO A 208 12.69 0.73 6.55
CA PRO A 208 12.07 -0.54 6.19
C PRO A 208 12.83 -1.29 5.07
N PRO A 209 12.66 -2.62 4.90
CA PRO A 209 13.43 -3.42 3.94
C PRO A 209 13.38 -2.93 2.49
N VAL A 210 12.31 -2.25 2.10
CA VAL A 210 12.14 -1.64 0.76
C VAL A 210 13.21 -0.59 0.44
N VAL A 211 13.79 0.06 1.45
CA VAL A 211 14.87 1.05 1.27
C VAL A 211 16.12 0.42 0.65
N ARG A 212 16.35 -0.88 0.89
CA ARG A 212 17.43 -1.64 0.26
C ARG A 212 17.35 -1.60 -1.27
N SER A 213 16.14 -1.64 -1.83
CA SER A 213 15.91 -1.62 -3.27
C SER A 213 16.27 -0.28 -3.89
N PHE A 214 16.06 0.84 -3.17
CA PHE A 214 16.32 2.20 -3.68
C PHE A 214 17.77 2.41 -4.13
N GLU A 215 18.73 1.80 -3.45
CA GLU A 215 20.14 1.89 -3.83
C GLU A 215 20.44 1.30 -5.22
N TYR A 216 19.72 0.24 -5.59
CA TYR A 216 19.88 -0.49 -6.85
C TYR A 216 19.06 0.09 -8.00
N VAL A 217 18.03 0.88 -7.72
CA VAL A 217 17.23 1.55 -8.77
C VAL A 217 18.13 2.48 -9.59
N PRO A 218 18.18 2.40 -10.92
CA PRO A 218 18.98 3.30 -11.75
C PRO A 218 18.74 4.79 -11.47
N GLU A 219 19.81 5.59 -11.41
CA GLU A 219 19.75 7.03 -11.11
C GLU A 219 18.73 7.81 -11.98
N PRO A 220 18.61 7.58 -13.30
CA PRO A 220 17.61 8.26 -14.12
C PRO A 220 16.16 8.02 -13.68
N ILE A 221 15.86 6.83 -13.18
CA ILE A 221 14.52 6.46 -12.70
C ILE A 221 14.24 7.22 -11.40
N CYS A 222 15.20 7.21 -10.44
CA CYS A 222 15.07 7.97 -9.20
C CYS A 222 14.87 9.47 -9.46
N VAL A 223 15.69 10.06 -10.34
CA VAL A 223 15.61 11.49 -10.70
C VAL A 223 14.26 11.83 -11.34
N TRP A 224 13.76 10.96 -12.23
CA TRP A 224 12.45 11.16 -12.85
C TRP A 224 11.31 11.06 -11.82
N THR A 225 11.30 10.01 -10.99
CA THR A 225 10.24 9.78 -9.99
C THR A 225 10.20 10.89 -8.94
N ILE A 226 11.34 11.23 -8.34
CA ILE A 226 11.42 12.31 -7.34
C ILE A 226 11.08 13.65 -7.98
N GLY A 227 11.58 13.92 -9.20
CA GLY A 227 11.24 15.13 -9.93
C GLY A 227 9.75 15.25 -10.26
N TRP A 228 9.07 14.14 -10.53
CA TRP A 228 7.62 14.11 -10.72
C TRP A 228 6.88 14.37 -9.40
N LEU A 229 7.27 13.70 -8.31
CA LEU A 229 6.68 13.90 -6.98
C LEU A 229 6.77 15.36 -6.54
N MET A 230 7.94 15.99 -6.67
CA MET A 230 8.17 17.38 -6.24
C MET A 230 7.36 18.42 -7.04
N ARG A 231 6.83 18.06 -8.21
CA ARG A 231 5.97 18.95 -9.01
C ARG A 231 4.50 18.87 -8.62
N ASN A 232 4.07 17.78 -7.97
CA ASN A 232 2.67 17.57 -7.60
C ASN A 232 2.31 18.27 -6.28
N GLU A 233 1.07 18.76 -6.19
CA GLU A 233 0.56 19.70 -5.18
C GLU A 233 0.33 19.12 -3.77
N TYR A 234 0.36 17.80 -3.60
CA TYR A 234 -0.31 17.11 -2.47
C TYR A 234 0.28 17.35 -1.06
N ALA A 235 1.45 17.99 -0.90
CA ALA A 235 2.01 18.25 0.45
C ALA A 235 2.94 19.49 0.52
N LYS A 236 2.79 20.46 -0.40
CA LYS A 236 3.76 21.55 -0.56
C LYS A 236 3.85 22.46 0.67
N VAL A 237 2.73 22.84 1.27
CA VAL A 237 2.71 23.88 2.33
C VAL A 237 3.28 23.35 3.65
N SER A 238 2.89 22.15 4.07
CA SER A 238 3.35 21.55 5.33
C SER A 238 4.84 21.18 5.30
N VAL A 239 5.34 20.58 4.20
CA VAL A 239 6.77 20.19 4.10
C VAL A 239 7.67 21.41 3.89
N GLU A 240 7.26 22.40 3.09
CA GLU A 240 8.04 23.64 2.92
C GLU A 240 8.08 24.47 4.20
N GLY A 241 6.96 24.54 4.93
CA GLY A 241 6.87 25.21 6.23
C GLY A 241 7.73 24.54 7.29
N HIS A 242 7.59 23.22 7.46
CA HIS A 242 8.36 22.46 8.44
C HIS A 242 9.87 22.52 8.16
N ALA A 243 10.30 22.38 6.90
CA ALA A 243 11.72 22.49 6.55
C ALA A 243 12.25 23.92 6.78
N ARG A 244 11.45 24.96 6.56
CA ARG A 244 11.86 26.35 6.80
C ARG A 244 12.03 26.65 8.30
N ASP A 245 11.07 26.22 9.10
CA ASP A 245 10.99 26.56 10.52
C ASP A 245 11.89 25.64 11.39
N GLY A 246 12.17 24.42 10.93
CA GLY A 246 13.00 23.41 11.63
C GLY A 246 14.47 23.37 11.21
N ARG A 247 15.01 24.40 10.54
CA ARG A 247 16.33 24.33 9.88
C ARG A 247 17.49 23.94 10.82
N ASP A 248 17.49 24.44 12.05
CA ASP A 248 18.55 24.14 13.04
C ASP A 248 18.55 22.65 13.43
N GLU A 249 17.38 22.06 13.63
CA GLU A 249 17.24 20.63 13.90
C GLU A 249 17.69 19.80 12.69
N MET A 250 17.28 20.19 11.48
CA MET A 250 17.70 19.48 10.26
C MET A 250 19.22 19.55 10.05
N ALA A 251 19.86 20.68 10.37
CA ALA A 251 21.31 20.83 10.31
C ALA A 251 22.03 19.97 11.36
N TYR A 252 21.48 19.88 12.57
CA TYR A 252 21.96 18.98 13.62
C TYR A 252 21.89 17.51 13.17
N LEU A 253 20.73 17.05 12.72
CA LEU A 253 20.51 15.68 12.24
C LEU A 253 21.42 15.33 11.06
N PHE A 254 21.62 16.27 10.13
CA PHE A 254 22.55 16.11 9.03
C PHE A 254 23.99 15.92 9.51
N THR A 255 24.42 16.74 10.48
CA THR A 255 25.78 16.69 11.03
C THR A 255 26.04 15.34 11.72
N GLU A 256 25.11 14.89 12.55
CA GLU A 256 25.21 13.59 13.24
C GLU A 256 25.17 12.41 12.26
N LEU A 257 24.27 12.43 11.27
CA LEU A 257 24.21 11.41 10.21
C LEU A 257 25.54 11.34 9.45
N ARG A 258 26.08 12.49 9.05
CA ARG A 258 27.35 12.57 8.33
C ARG A 258 28.50 12.04 9.17
N ALA A 259 28.58 12.43 10.44
CA ALA A 259 29.61 11.94 11.36
C ALA A 259 29.54 10.42 11.53
N LEU A 260 28.33 9.86 11.62
CA LEU A 260 28.11 8.41 11.69
C LEU A 260 28.62 7.68 10.44
N ILE A 261 28.39 8.24 9.25
CA ILE A 261 28.88 7.69 7.98
C ILE A 261 30.41 7.78 7.90
N GLU A 262 30.99 8.92 8.27
CA GLU A 262 32.44 9.16 8.24
C GLU A 262 33.19 8.24 9.22
N GLN A 263 32.64 8.02 10.43
CA GLN A 263 33.20 7.08 11.41
C GLN A 263 33.24 5.64 10.87
N ALA A 264 32.31 5.29 9.99
CA ALA A 264 32.28 4.01 9.30
C ALA A 264 33.09 3.98 7.99
N ASP A 265 33.88 5.02 7.69
CA ASP A 265 34.66 5.16 6.46
C ASP A 265 33.76 5.15 5.20
N GLY A 266 32.51 5.62 5.32
CA GLY A 266 31.58 5.74 4.21
C GLY A 266 31.92 6.87 3.24
N ASP A 267 31.44 6.76 2.00
CA ASP A 267 31.58 7.82 0.99
C ASP A 267 30.56 8.94 1.26
N THR A 268 31.02 10.19 1.22
CA THR A 268 30.23 11.39 1.47
C THR A 268 30.39 12.45 0.36
N GLU A 269 30.96 12.11 -0.81
CA GLU A 269 31.26 13.10 -1.85
C GLU A 269 30.03 13.91 -2.32
N ALA A 270 28.90 13.25 -2.58
CA ALA A 270 27.66 13.93 -2.97
C ALA A 270 26.93 14.55 -1.77
N ILE A 271 27.05 13.96 -0.58
CA ILE A 271 26.56 14.56 0.68
C ILE A 271 27.22 15.92 0.91
N ASP A 272 28.54 15.99 0.75
CA ASP A 272 29.35 17.21 0.95
C ASP A 272 29.04 18.29 -0.09
N GLN A 273 28.60 17.90 -1.28
CA GLN A 273 28.15 18.84 -2.32
C GLN A 273 26.84 19.55 -1.99
N LEU A 274 26.05 19.00 -1.05
CA LEU A 274 24.78 19.55 -0.59
C LEU A 274 24.87 20.18 0.82
N ALA A 275 25.88 19.83 1.61
CA ALA A 275 26.11 20.35 2.96
C ALA A 275 26.01 21.88 3.10
N PRO A 276 26.56 22.71 2.17
CA PRO A 276 26.52 24.17 2.33
C PRO A 276 25.11 24.76 2.39
N TYR A 277 24.10 24.10 1.82
CA TYR A 277 22.74 24.64 1.75
C TYR A 277 21.97 24.61 3.09
N TYR A 278 22.53 23.95 4.11
CA TYR A 278 22.04 24.08 5.49
C TYR A 278 22.29 25.49 6.06
N ASP A 279 23.32 26.19 5.58
CA ASP A 279 23.54 27.60 5.89
C ASP A 279 22.53 28.48 5.09
N PRO A 280 21.68 29.29 5.76
CA PRO A 280 20.73 30.17 5.08
C PRO A 280 21.38 31.27 4.24
N ASP A 281 22.65 31.63 4.52
CA ASP A 281 23.38 32.63 3.77
C ASP A 281 23.97 32.08 2.46
N THR A 282 23.94 30.76 2.25
CA THR A 282 24.37 30.13 1.01
C THR A 282 23.43 30.49 -0.16
N PRO A 283 23.94 31.08 -1.25
CA PRO A 283 23.11 31.41 -2.40
C PRO A 283 22.42 30.18 -2.99
N SER A 284 21.14 30.31 -3.33
CA SER A 284 20.37 29.22 -3.93
C SER A 284 20.98 28.73 -5.25
N TYR A 285 20.82 27.44 -5.55
CA TYR A 285 21.32 26.85 -6.78
C TYR A 285 20.60 27.41 -8.02
N PRO A 286 21.29 27.62 -9.16
CA PRO A 286 20.66 28.12 -10.38
C PRO A 286 19.46 27.25 -10.81
N ALA A 287 18.29 27.88 -10.95
CA ALA A 287 17.06 27.19 -11.28
C ALA A 287 17.11 26.55 -12.68
N GLY A 288 16.55 25.35 -12.81
CA GLY A 288 16.39 24.67 -14.10
C GLY A 288 17.68 24.14 -14.71
N LYS A 289 18.82 24.18 -13.99
CA LYS A 289 20.11 23.70 -14.47
C LYS A 289 20.10 22.18 -14.73
N ARG A 290 20.79 21.78 -15.82
CA ARG A 290 20.79 20.41 -16.37
C ARG A 290 22.17 20.02 -16.90
N ASP A 291 23.23 20.40 -16.21
CA ASP A 291 24.60 20.18 -16.67
C ASP A 291 25.14 18.82 -16.22
N LEU A 292 24.62 18.25 -15.13
CA LEU A 292 25.06 16.96 -14.63
C LEU A 292 24.53 15.83 -15.51
N SER A 293 25.45 14.98 -15.99
CA SER A 293 25.10 13.74 -16.65
C SER A 293 24.57 12.72 -15.64
N MET A 294 23.52 12.00 -16.04
CA MET A 294 22.99 10.92 -15.23
C MET A 294 23.80 9.64 -15.45
N LYS A 295 24.12 8.94 -14.35
CA LYS A 295 24.84 7.67 -14.38
C LYS A 295 23.86 6.53 -14.71
N TRP A 296 23.94 6.01 -15.94
CA TRP A 296 23.21 4.80 -16.36
C TRP A 296 23.86 3.48 -15.88
N GLY A 297 24.94 3.57 -15.11
CA GLY A 297 25.60 2.41 -14.51
C GLY A 297 24.63 1.61 -13.65
N GLY A 298 24.55 0.30 -13.90
CA GLY A 298 23.53 -0.61 -13.35
C GLY A 298 22.83 -1.46 -14.43
N LEU A 299 22.95 -1.09 -15.72
CA LEU A 299 22.44 -1.86 -16.85
C LEU A 299 23.32 -3.07 -17.26
N VAL A 300 24.41 -3.36 -16.55
CA VAL A 300 25.38 -4.42 -16.93
C VAL A 300 25.72 -5.33 -15.74
N ALA A 301 24.78 -6.22 -15.41
CA ALA A 301 24.97 -7.60 -14.90
C ALA A 301 23.66 -8.36 -15.20
N PRO A 302 23.71 -9.56 -15.82
CA PRO A 302 23.40 -9.68 -17.24
C PRO A 302 21.93 -9.96 -17.55
N VAL A 303 21.38 -9.16 -18.46
CA VAL A 303 20.16 -9.42 -19.25
C VAL A 303 20.33 -10.65 -20.19
N GLY A 304 21.53 -11.24 -20.28
CA GLY A 304 21.86 -12.38 -21.16
C GLY A 304 22.03 -13.75 -20.47
N GLY A 305 21.92 -13.85 -19.14
CA GLY A 305 22.07 -15.12 -18.39
C GLY A 305 20.76 -15.72 -17.88
N MET A 306 19.73 -14.90 -17.67
CA MET A 306 18.42 -15.35 -17.16
C MET A 306 17.57 -16.04 -18.22
N VAL A 307 17.70 -15.67 -19.50
CA VAL A 307 16.93 -16.29 -20.60
C VAL A 307 17.45 -17.70 -20.93
N THR A 308 18.76 -17.94 -20.87
CA THR A 308 19.37 -19.24 -21.19
C THR A 308 19.22 -20.26 -20.07
N LEU A 309 19.23 -19.83 -18.80
CA LEU A 309 18.95 -20.71 -17.65
C LEU A 309 17.44 -20.99 -17.51
N ALA A 310 16.57 -20.00 -17.77
CA ALA A 310 15.12 -20.21 -17.80
C ALA A 310 14.68 -21.12 -18.96
N VAL A 311 15.29 -21.01 -20.15
CA VAL A 311 15.04 -21.91 -21.27
C VAL A 311 15.58 -23.33 -21.01
N ALA A 312 16.74 -23.48 -20.35
CA ALA A 312 17.28 -24.78 -19.97
C ALA A 312 16.46 -25.45 -18.85
N LEU A 313 15.92 -24.68 -17.90
CA LEU A 313 15.06 -25.17 -16.82
C LEU A 313 13.64 -25.51 -17.34
N ALA A 314 13.10 -24.72 -18.28
CA ALA A 314 11.85 -24.99 -18.99
C ALA A 314 11.92 -26.23 -19.91
N LEU A 315 13.10 -26.55 -20.45
CA LEU A 315 13.33 -27.78 -21.23
C LEU A 315 13.57 -29.01 -20.35
N ALA A 316 14.10 -28.85 -19.14
CA ALA A 316 14.28 -29.93 -18.17
C ALA A 316 12.95 -30.32 -17.48
N LEU A 317 12.04 -29.37 -17.25
CA LEU A 317 10.70 -29.62 -16.70
C LEU A 317 9.72 -30.24 -17.72
N ARG A 318 10.10 -30.27 -19.01
CA ARG A 318 9.33 -30.89 -20.10
C ARG A 318 9.35 -32.43 -20.12
N ARG A 319 10.01 -33.10 -19.16
CA ARG A 319 10.15 -34.57 -19.11
C ARG A 319 9.40 -35.29 -17.99
N LEU A 320 8.48 -34.63 -17.31
CA LEU A 320 7.48 -35.31 -16.49
C LEU A 320 6.08 -34.84 -16.91
N ARG A 321 5.65 -35.30 -18.09
CA ARG A 321 4.23 -35.35 -18.46
C ARG A 321 3.67 -36.68 -17.96
N SER A 322 2.98 -36.67 -16.83
CA SER A 322 1.83 -37.56 -16.67
C SER A 322 0.69 -36.95 -17.48
N LYS A 323 0.07 -37.79 -18.32
CA LYS A 323 -1.24 -37.52 -18.90
C LYS A 323 -2.26 -37.56 -17.76
N SER A 324 -3.04 -36.50 -17.61
CA SER A 324 -4.44 -36.63 -17.22
C SER A 324 -5.26 -36.01 -18.35
N SER A 325 -6.19 -36.79 -18.88
CA SER A 325 -7.19 -36.39 -19.86
C SER A 325 -8.39 -35.84 -19.11
N ALA A 326 -8.61 -34.52 -19.16
CA ALA A 326 -9.90 -33.94 -18.86
C ALA A 326 -10.71 -33.91 -20.17
N ASP A 327 -11.93 -34.43 -20.13
CA ASP A 327 -12.90 -34.27 -21.20
C ASP A 327 -13.10 -32.78 -21.50
N SER A 328 -13.14 -32.42 -22.78
CA SER A 328 -13.14 -31.03 -23.22
C SER A 328 -14.40 -30.29 -22.76
N ALA A 329 -14.23 -29.25 -21.94
CA ALA A 329 -15.25 -28.21 -21.78
C ALA A 329 -15.65 -27.68 -23.16
N ALA A 330 -16.95 -27.56 -23.42
CA ALA A 330 -17.45 -27.10 -24.71
C ALA A 330 -17.53 -25.57 -24.70
N GLU A 331 -16.80 -24.92 -25.59
CA GLU A 331 -16.99 -23.49 -25.89
C GLU A 331 -18.38 -23.29 -26.52
N ARG A 332 -19.15 -22.35 -25.97
CA ARG A 332 -20.51 -22.02 -26.37
C ARG A 332 -20.70 -20.51 -26.42
N GLU A 333 -21.77 -20.09 -27.09
CA GLU A 333 -22.18 -18.70 -27.17
C GLU A 333 -23.69 -18.58 -26.96
N SER A 334 -24.12 -17.65 -26.11
CA SER A 334 -25.54 -17.26 -25.96
C SER A 334 -25.64 -15.74 -25.88
N GLY A 335 -26.53 -15.14 -26.69
CA GLY A 335 -26.81 -13.71 -26.63
C GLY A 335 -25.58 -12.80 -26.80
N GLY A 336 -24.57 -13.25 -27.55
CA GLY A 336 -23.28 -12.57 -27.75
C GLY A 336 -22.28 -12.73 -26.59
N ILE A 337 -22.54 -13.67 -25.67
CA ILE A 337 -21.69 -14.00 -24.53
C ILE A 337 -21.01 -15.34 -24.75
N SER A 338 -19.69 -15.33 -24.71
CA SER A 338 -18.88 -16.55 -24.78
C SER A 338 -18.74 -17.17 -23.40
N TYR A 339 -18.95 -18.48 -23.31
CA TYR A 339 -18.81 -19.24 -22.07
C TYR A 339 -18.35 -20.68 -22.34
N GLU A 340 -17.87 -21.32 -21.30
CA GLU A 340 -17.49 -22.73 -21.28
C GLU A 340 -18.25 -23.43 -20.16
N VAL A 341 -18.75 -24.63 -20.47
CA VAL A 341 -19.42 -25.51 -19.51
C VAL A 341 -18.79 -26.90 -19.54
N GLY A 342 -18.64 -27.49 -18.36
CA GLY A 342 -18.08 -28.83 -18.17
C GLY A 342 -18.62 -29.52 -16.93
N GLY A 343 -18.35 -30.82 -16.82
CA GLY A 343 -18.80 -31.68 -15.72
C GLY A 343 -20.22 -32.23 -15.90
N PRO A 344 -20.72 -32.99 -14.89
CA PRO A 344 -22.00 -33.70 -15.00
C PRO A 344 -23.20 -32.73 -15.03
N GLU A 345 -24.14 -32.92 -15.97
CA GLU A 345 -25.29 -32.00 -16.14
C GLU A 345 -26.19 -31.84 -14.90
N GLU A 346 -26.29 -32.90 -14.08
CA GLU A 346 -27.13 -32.97 -12.89
C GLU A 346 -26.38 -32.61 -11.59
N ALA A 347 -25.08 -32.28 -11.66
CA ALA A 347 -24.30 -31.88 -10.49
C ALA A 347 -24.57 -30.42 -10.09
N THR A 348 -24.28 -30.07 -8.84
CA THR A 348 -24.37 -28.69 -8.33
C THR A 348 -23.58 -27.76 -9.26
N ALA A 349 -24.24 -26.70 -9.74
CA ALA A 349 -23.64 -25.76 -10.66
C ALA A 349 -22.73 -24.75 -9.94
N VAL A 350 -21.51 -24.56 -10.45
CA VAL A 350 -20.54 -23.59 -9.95
C VAL A 350 -20.16 -22.67 -11.10
N VAL A 351 -20.53 -21.39 -10.97
CA VAL A 351 -20.39 -20.38 -12.01
C VAL A 351 -19.25 -19.44 -11.65
N PHE A 352 -18.29 -19.28 -12.54
CA PHE A 352 -17.09 -18.49 -12.36
C PHE A 352 -17.15 -17.18 -13.16
N THR A 353 -17.12 -16.05 -12.44
CA THR A 353 -17.16 -14.69 -12.99
C THR A 353 -15.78 -14.04 -12.80
N HIS A 354 -15.08 -13.73 -13.90
CA HIS A 354 -13.75 -13.12 -13.86
C HIS A 354 -13.79 -11.64 -13.40
N GLY A 355 -12.62 -11.10 -13.06
CA GLY A 355 -12.45 -9.71 -12.66
C GLY A 355 -12.29 -8.72 -13.82
N PHE A 356 -11.99 -7.49 -13.44
CA PHE A 356 -11.83 -6.37 -14.36
C PHE A 356 -10.81 -6.65 -15.46
N ALA A 357 -11.19 -6.47 -16.73
CA ALA A 357 -10.31 -6.64 -17.90
C ALA A 357 -9.60 -8.01 -18.03
N LEU A 358 -10.16 -9.03 -17.37
CA LEU A 358 -9.74 -10.43 -17.49
C LEU A 358 -10.69 -11.22 -18.40
N GLY A 359 -10.54 -12.54 -18.47
CA GLY A 359 -11.48 -13.43 -19.14
C GLY A 359 -11.70 -14.71 -18.36
N ARG A 360 -12.63 -15.55 -18.82
CA ARG A 360 -13.01 -16.84 -18.20
C ARG A 360 -11.83 -17.79 -17.98
N GLU A 361 -10.79 -17.68 -18.82
CA GLU A 361 -9.52 -18.42 -18.70
C GLU A 361 -8.85 -18.24 -17.33
N THR A 362 -9.17 -17.17 -16.58
CA THR A 362 -8.73 -16.94 -15.20
C THR A 362 -9.01 -18.15 -14.31
N TRP A 363 -10.05 -18.92 -14.62
CA TRP A 363 -10.56 -20.03 -13.83
C TRP A 363 -10.19 -21.41 -14.36
N ARG A 364 -9.27 -21.49 -15.33
CA ARG A 364 -8.94 -22.74 -16.02
C ARG A 364 -8.50 -23.86 -15.07
N GLU A 365 -7.67 -23.54 -14.08
CA GLU A 365 -7.17 -24.53 -13.11
C GLU A 365 -8.27 -25.00 -12.14
N GLN A 366 -9.19 -24.10 -11.77
CA GLN A 366 -10.36 -24.40 -10.93
C GLN A 366 -11.35 -25.28 -11.69
N THR A 367 -11.74 -24.87 -12.90
CA THR A 367 -12.71 -25.60 -13.73
C THR A 367 -12.21 -26.98 -14.13
N ALA A 368 -10.91 -27.11 -14.46
CA ALA A 368 -10.29 -28.40 -14.76
C ALA A 368 -10.38 -29.37 -13.57
N THR A 369 -10.22 -28.87 -12.34
CA THR A 369 -10.28 -29.69 -11.12
C THR A 369 -11.72 -30.02 -10.71
N LEU A 370 -12.61 -29.02 -10.72
CA LEU A 370 -13.96 -29.15 -10.18
C LEU A 370 -14.95 -29.81 -11.14
N SER A 371 -14.68 -29.81 -12.45
CA SER A 371 -15.54 -30.45 -13.46
C SER A 371 -15.70 -31.97 -13.27
N GLU A 372 -14.87 -32.61 -12.45
CA GLU A 372 -15.03 -34.04 -12.13
C GLU A 372 -16.27 -34.31 -11.25
N SER A 373 -16.66 -33.34 -10.42
CA SER A 373 -17.73 -33.49 -9.40
C SER A 373 -18.84 -32.46 -9.50
N TYR A 374 -18.57 -31.30 -10.11
CA TYR A 374 -19.49 -30.17 -10.21
C TYR A 374 -19.79 -29.83 -11.67
N ARG A 375 -20.94 -29.21 -11.91
CA ARG A 375 -21.23 -28.60 -13.20
C ARG A 375 -20.60 -27.22 -13.24
N VAL A 376 -19.43 -27.09 -13.86
CA VAL A 376 -18.68 -25.83 -13.86
C VAL A 376 -19.04 -25.01 -15.10
N LEU A 377 -19.30 -23.72 -14.88
CA LEU A 377 -19.54 -22.77 -15.96
C LEU A 377 -18.62 -21.56 -15.76
N SER A 378 -17.89 -21.16 -16.80
CA SER A 378 -17.10 -19.93 -16.78
C SER A 378 -17.44 -19.09 -18.00
N TRP A 379 -17.59 -17.78 -17.83
CA TRP A 379 -18.13 -16.91 -18.88
C TRP A 379 -17.35 -15.62 -18.99
N ASP A 380 -17.36 -15.02 -20.17
CA ASP A 380 -16.76 -13.73 -20.44
C ASP A 380 -17.80 -12.62 -20.29
N VAL A 381 -17.63 -11.80 -19.24
CA VAL A 381 -18.45 -10.60 -18.97
C VAL A 381 -18.43 -9.68 -20.21
N PRO A 382 -19.54 -9.00 -20.55
CA PRO A 382 -19.62 -8.16 -21.75
C PRO A 382 -18.45 -7.18 -21.87
N GLY A 383 -17.84 -7.09 -23.05
CA GLY A 383 -16.68 -6.25 -23.29
C GLY A 383 -15.32 -6.84 -22.87
N CYS A 384 -15.29 -8.07 -22.36
CA CYS A 384 -14.08 -8.78 -21.93
C CYS A 384 -13.91 -10.13 -22.65
N GLY A 385 -12.70 -10.70 -22.63
CA GLY A 385 -12.42 -12.02 -23.21
C GLY A 385 -12.81 -12.14 -24.69
N GLU A 386 -13.45 -13.24 -25.07
CA GLU A 386 -14.06 -13.44 -26.40
C GLU A 386 -15.31 -12.57 -26.60
N SER A 387 -16.02 -12.22 -25.52
CA SER A 387 -17.18 -11.31 -25.55
C SER A 387 -16.80 -9.85 -25.88
N ALA A 388 -15.51 -9.49 -25.87
CA ALA A 388 -15.03 -8.13 -26.13
C ALA A 388 -15.28 -7.67 -27.58
N GLU A 389 -15.35 -8.60 -28.53
CA GLU A 389 -15.58 -8.30 -29.94
C GLU A 389 -17.09 -8.21 -30.28
N SER A 390 -17.92 -8.97 -29.57
CA SER A 390 -19.36 -9.10 -29.80
C SER A 390 -20.22 -8.17 -28.95
N SER A 391 -19.66 -7.59 -27.89
CA SER A 391 -20.39 -6.78 -26.92
C SER A 391 -19.54 -5.64 -26.35
N VAL A 392 -20.21 -4.54 -25.98
CA VAL A 392 -19.57 -3.44 -25.23
C VAL A 392 -19.74 -3.69 -23.72
N PRO A 393 -18.85 -3.14 -22.88
CA PRO A 393 -19.08 -3.11 -21.43
C PRO A 393 -20.42 -2.49 -21.08
N VAL A 394 -21.14 -3.15 -20.18
CA VAL A 394 -22.47 -2.72 -19.70
C VAL A 394 -22.53 -2.85 -18.18
N ARG A 395 -23.48 -2.13 -17.59
CA ARG A 395 -23.73 -2.13 -16.14
C ARG A 395 -24.15 -3.49 -15.59
N PHE A 396 -24.09 -3.64 -14.26
CA PHE A 396 -24.43 -4.88 -13.57
C PHE A 396 -25.85 -5.36 -13.86
N ASP A 397 -26.86 -4.48 -13.97
CA ASP A 397 -28.23 -4.88 -14.31
C ASP A 397 -28.34 -5.60 -15.67
N VAL A 398 -27.55 -5.17 -16.66
CA VAL A 398 -27.52 -5.79 -17.99
C VAL A 398 -26.68 -7.06 -17.96
N SER A 399 -25.53 -7.02 -17.27
CA SER A 399 -24.64 -8.18 -17.12
C SER A 399 -25.32 -9.33 -16.37
N THR A 400 -26.12 -9.02 -15.34
CA THR A 400 -26.95 -9.97 -14.61
C THR A 400 -27.97 -10.63 -15.52
N ARG A 401 -28.72 -9.86 -16.32
CA ARG A 401 -29.68 -10.45 -17.27
C ARG A 401 -29.01 -11.40 -18.25
N LYS A 402 -27.85 -11.02 -18.78
CA LYS A 402 -27.07 -11.87 -19.69
C LYS A 402 -26.57 -13.15 -19.02
N LEU A 403 -26.14 -13.07 -17.76
CA LEU A 403 -25.77 -14.26 -17.00
C LEU A 403 -26.99 -15.17 -16.79
N LEU A 404 -28.14 -14.62 -16.42
CA LEU A 404 -29.36 -15.40 -16.26
C LEU A 404 -29.81 -16.08 -17.56
N ASP A 405 -29.71 -15.39 -18.70
CA ASP A 405 -29.99 -15.98 -20.02
C ASP A 405 -29.05 -17.18 -20.30
N VAL A 406 -27.75 -17.06 -19.97
CA VAL A 406 -26.78 -18.17 -20.09
C VAL A 406 -27.16 -19.33 -19.16
N LEU A 407 -27.57 -19.06 -17.91
CA LEU A 407 -28.01 -20.10 -16.98
C LEU A 407 -29.29 -20.79 -17.45
N ASP A 408 -30.25 -20.04 -17.99
CA ASP A 408 -31.52 -20.58 -18.50
C ASP A 408 -31.30 -21.46 -19.74
N ASP A 409 -30.43 -21.05 -20.66
CA ASP A 409 -30.04 -21.84 -21.84
C ASP A 409 -29.34 -23.16 -21.46
N GLU A 410 -28.61 -23.15 -20.35
CA GLU A 410 -27.97 -24.34 -19.79
C GLU A 410 -28.91 -25.14 -18.87
N GLY A 411 -30.12 -24.67 -18.59
CA GLY A 411 -31.05 -25.32 -17.67
C GLY A 411 -30.54 -25.36 -16.22
N ILE A 412 -29.79 -24.33 -15.80
CA ILE A 412 -29.26 -24.18 -14.45
C ILE A 412 -30.22 -23.30 -13.63
N ASP A 413 -31.03 -23.94 -12.78
CA ASP A 413 -31.98 -23.24 -11.92
C ASP A 413 -31.30 -22.45 -10.79
N GLN A 414 -30.31 -23.05 -10.12
CA GLN A 414 -29.52 -22.45 -9.05
C GLN A 414 -28.03 -22.77 -9.18
N ALA A 415 -27.18 -21.81 -8.81
CA ALA A 415 -25.72 -22.00 -8.84
C ALA A 415 -25.02 -21.38 -7.62
N VAL A 416 -23.84 -21.92 -7.30
CA VAL A 416 -22.83 -21.23 -6.48
C VAL A 416 -22.09 -20.25 -7.38
N LEU A 417 -22.07 -18.96 -7.03
CA LEU A 417 -21.38 -17.95 -7.85
C LEU A 417 -20.03 -17.60 -7.25
N VAL A 418 -18.96 -17.92 -7.97
CA VAL A 418 -17.56 -17.61 -7.63
C VAL A 418 -17.12 -16.41 -8.45
N GLY A 419 -16.75 -15.31 -7.79
CA GLY A 419 -16.41 -14.05 -8.46
C GLY A 419 -15.07 -13.51 -8.02
N GLN A 420 -14.24 -13.05 -8.97
CA GLN A 420 -12.98 -12.37 -8.68
C GLN A 420 -13.15 -10.85 -8.84
N SER A 421 -12.78 -10.08 -7.81
CA SER A 421 -12.77 -8.61 -7.82
C SER A 421 -14.09 -8.01 -8.34
N MET A 422 -14.10 -7.35 -9.50
CA MET A 422 -15.32 -6.89 -10.17
C MET A 422 -16.40 -7.98 -10.29
N GLY A 423 -16.03 -9.22 -10.63
CA GLY A 423 -16.94 -10.35 -10.72
C GLY A 423 -17.57 -10.73 -9.37
N SER A 424 -16.86 -10.48 -8.26
CA SER A 424 -17.40 -10.64 -6.90
C SER A 424 -18.55 -9.66 -6.64
N LEU A 425 -18.39 -8.41 -7.07
CA LEU A 425 -19.42 -7.37 -6.93
C LEU A 425 -20.63 -7.64 -7.83
N LEU A 426 -20.40 -8.04 -9.08
CA LEU A 426 -21.48 -8.46 -9.99
C LEU A 426 -22.29 -9.62 -9.38
N ASN A 427 -21.62 -10.62 -8.81
CA ASN A 427 -22.32 -11.75 -8.18
C ASN A 427 -23.14 -11.32 -6.95
N GLN A 428 -22.70 -10.32 -6.18
CA GLN A 428 -23.51 -9.72 -5.10
C GLN A 428 -24.77 -9.06 -5.65
N TYR A 429 -24.65 -8.31 -6.75
CA TYR A 429 -25.79 -7.70 -7.42
C TYR A 429 -26.79 -8.77 -7.92
N VAL A 430 -26.30 -9.86 -8.51
CA VAL A 430 -27.14 -11.00 -8.93
C VAL A 430 -27.86 -11.61 -7.72
N ALA A 431 -27.16 -11.87 -6.62
CA ALA A 431 -27.74 -12.48 -5.43
C ALA A 431 -28.78 -11.58 -4.74
N TYR A 432 -28.62 -10.26 -4.79
CA TYR A 432 -29.59 -9.32 -4.23
C TYR A 432 -30.89 -9.30 -5.06
N HIS A 433 -30.78 -9.20 -6.38
CA HIS A 433 -31.96 -9.09 -7.26
C HIS A 433 -32.61 -10.43 -7.62
N HIS A 434 -31.84 -11.51 -7.56
CA HIS A 434 -32.27 -12.86 -7.93
C HIS A 434 -31.78 -13.92 -6.92
N PRO A 435 -32.11 -13.77 -5.61
CA PRO A 435 -31.63 -14.68 -4.57
C PRO A 435 -32.04 -16.13 -4.84
N ASP A 436 -33.19 -16.34 -5.46
CA ASP A 436 -33.71 -17.68 -5.81
C ASP A 436 -32.83 -18.41 -6.84
N ARG A 437 -31.92 -17.70 -7.52
CA ARG A 437 -30.97 -18.26 -8.51
C ARG A 437 -29.60 -18.57 -7.91
N VAL A 438 -29.35 -18.18 -6.65
CA VAL A 438 -28.03 -18.26 -6.03
C VAL A 438 -28.07 -19.15 -4.78
N ARG A 439 -27.24 -20.20 -4.78
CA ARG A 439 -27.10 -21.12 -3.64
C ARG A 439 -26.13 -20.58 -2.59
N ALA A 440 -25.01 -20.01 -3.04
CA ALA A 440 -23.95 -19.46 -2.22
C ALA A 440 -23.05 -18.54 -3.06
N LEU A 441 -22.21 -17.74 -2.40
CA LEU A 441 -21.26 -16.85 -3.04
C LEU A 441 -19.83 -17.12 -2.58
N VAL A 442 -18.87 -16.99 -3.51
CA VAL A 442 -17.44 -16.98 -3.20
C VAL A 442 -16.83 -15.70 -3.76
N HIS A 443 -16.18 -14.92 -2.89
CA HIS A 443 -15.66 -13.59 -3.18
C HIS A 443 -14.13 -13.61 -3.15
N VAL A 444 -13.47 -13.55 -4.30
CA VAL A 444 -12.00 -13.54 -4.40
C VAL A 444 -11.51 -12.12 -4.63
N GLY A 445 -10.87 -11.50 -3.63
CA GLY A 445 -10.41 -10.11 -3.72
C GLY A 445 -11.56 -9.11 -3.92
N GLY A 446 -12.75 -9.41 -3.41
CA GLY A 446 -13.92 -8.53 -3.44
C GLY A 446 -14.14 -7.75 -2.15
N PHE A 447 -15.12 -6.86 -2.16
CA PHE A 447 -15.55 -6.06 -1.01
C PHE A 447 -17.09 -5.91 -1.02
N PRO A 448 -17.73 -5.53 0.10
CA PRO A 448 -19.18 -5.45 0.18
C PRO A 448 -19.75 -4.33 -0.69
N LEU A 449 -20.51 -4.68 -1.74
CA LEU A 449 -21.15 -3.73 -2.65
C LEU A 449 -22.19 -2.86 -1.92
N HIS A 450 -22.85 -3.41 -0.90
CA HIS A 450 -23.82 -2.70 -0.07
C HIS A 450 -23.22 -1.47 0.63
N GLU A 451 -21.99 -1.58 1.14
CA GLU A 451 -21.32 -0.45 1.80
C GLU A 451 -20.82 0.57 0.78
N GLY A 452 -20.55 0.13 -0.46
CA GLY A 452 -20.02 0.94 -1.53
C GLY A 452 -18.71 1.63 -1.16
N PHE A 453 -18.45 2.73 -1.86
CA PHE A 453 -17.41 3.69 -1.51
C PHE A 453 -18.02 5.09 -1.35
N SER A 454 -17.34 5.96 -0.61
CA SER A 454 -17.75 7.36 -0.52
C SER A 454 -17.70 8.02 -1.91
N GLU A 455 -18.58 9.01 -2.16
CA GLU A 455 -18.54 9.77 -3.43
C GLU A 455 -17.14 10.34 -3.73
N ARG A 456 -16.40 10.73 -2.68
CA ARG A 456 -15.03 11.25 -2.82
C ARG A 456 -14.10 10.18 -3.37
N THR A 457 -14.16 8.97 -2.82
CA THR A 457 -13.38 7.82 -3.29
C THR A 457 -13.74 7.45 -4.73
N ILE A 458 -15.03 7.42 -5.07
CA ILE A 458 -15.50 7.15 -6.45
C ILE A 458 -15.00 8.23 -7.42
N LYS A 459 -15.09 9.51 -7.04
CA LYS A 459 -14.53 10.62 -7.85
C LYS A 459 -13.02 10.48 -8.03
N LEU A 460 -12.28 10.09 -6.99
CA LEU A 460 -10.84 9.86 -7.04
C LEU A 460 -10.48 8.70 -7.98
N MET A 461 -11.22 7.60 -7.91
CA MET A 461 -11.10 6.48 -8.87
C MET A 461 -11.44 6.94 -10.30
N GLY A 462 -12.44 7.80 -10.47
CA GLY A 462 -12.75 8.42 -11.77
C GLY A 462 -11.65 9.33 -12.33
N VAL A 463 -10.81 9.93 -11.49
CA VAL A 463 -9.61 10.67 -11.93
C VAL A 463 -8.56 9.70 -12.48
N HIS A 464 -8.40 8.52 -11.85
CA HIS A 464 -7.51 7.46 -12.36
C HIS A 464 -7.88 7.04 -13.78
N VAL A 465 -9.17 6.83 -14.08
CA VAL A 465 -9.68 6.53 -15.43
C VAL A 465 -9.18 7.55 -16.47
N ARG A 466 -9.22 8.85 -16.14
CA ARG A 466 -8.75 9.93 -17.02
C ARG A 466 -7.23 9.87 -17.22
N LEU A 467 -6.48 9.53 -16.18
CA LEU A 467 -5.02 9.37 -16.25
C LEU A 467 -4.62 8.16 -17.10
N LEU A 468 -5.34 7.04 -16.98
CA LEU A 468 -5.11 5.84 -17.81
C LEU A 468 -5.26 6.12 -19.30
N GLN A 469 -6.19 7.00 -19.70
CA GLN A 469 -6.36 7.39 -21.10
C GLN A 469 -5.09 8.00 -21.69
N LEU A 470 -4.30 8.73 -20.88
CA LEU A 470 -3.09 9.44 -21.28
C LEU A 470 -1.87 8.51 -21.45
N LEU A 471 -1.90 7.31 -20.84
CA LEU A 471 -0.79 6.36 -20.90
C LEU A 471 -0.82 5.51 -22.19
N PRO A 472 0.36 5.10 -22.73
CA PRO A 472 0.42 4.13 -23.82
C PRO A 472 -0.19 2.79 -23.40
N GLU A 473 -1.01 2.18 -24.27
CA GLU A 473 -1.73 0.94 -23.98
C GLU A 473 -0.83 -0.20 -23.51
N LYS A 474 0.28 -0.45 -24.20
CA LYS A 474 1.24 -1.48 -23.80
C LYS A 474 1.79 -1.27 -22.38
N LEU A 475 2.00 -0.02 -21.97
CA LEU A 475 2.45 0.31 -20.62
C LEU A 475 1.31 0.07 -19.62
N THR A 476 0.09 0.47 -19.94
CA THR A 476 -1.10 0.21 -19.13
C THR A 476 -1.29 -1.29 -18.87
N CYS A 477 -1.22 -2.12 -19.90
CA CYS A 477 -1.39 -3.58 -19.77
C CYS A 477 -0.26 -4.26 -18.98
N ASP A 478 1.00 -3.83 -19.17
CA ASP A 478 2.15 -4.34 -18.39
C ASP A 478 2.05 -3.95 -16.91
N MET A 479 1.67 -2.70 -16.63
CA MET A 479 1.42 -2.25 -15.25
C MET A 479 0.26 -3.01 -14.62
N PHE A 480 -0.83 -3.20 -15.36
CA PHE A 480 -2.01 -3.94 -14.90
C PHE A 480 -1.63 -5.38 -14.49
N GLY A 481 -0.91 -6.11 -15.34
CA GLY A 481 -0.48 -7.48 -15.01
C GLY A 481 0.32 -7.55 -13.71
N ARG A 482 1.28 -6.64 -13.49
CA ARG A 482 2.09 -6.58 -12.26
C ARG A 482 1.33 -6.10 -11.03
N LEU A 483 0.27 -5.32 -11.23
CA LEU A 483 -0.57 -4.80 -10.17
C LEU A 483 -1.42 -5.93 -9.58
N VAL A 484 -2.05 -6.73 -10.44
CA VAL A 484 -3.08 -7.70 -10.02
C VAL A 484 -2.53 -9.10 -9.72
N ALA A 485 -1.31 -9.42 -10.14
CA ALA A 485 -0.75 -10.77 -9.99
C ALA A 485 0.70 -10.77 -9.49
N ARG A 486 1.09 -11.84 -8.79
CA ARG A 486 2.43 -12.01 -8.22
C ARG A 486 3.33 -12.89 -9.07
N THR A 487 2.82 -14.01 -9.57
CA THR A 487 3.63 -14.96 -10.32
C THR A 487 3.85 -14.46 -11.75
N PRO A 488 5.02 -14.72 -12.37
CA PRO A 488 5.27 -14.29 -13.76
C PRO A 488 4.23 -14.83 -14.76
N GLU A 489 3.70 -16.02 -14.50
CA GLU A 489 2.67 -16.63 -15.34
C GLU A 489 1.32 -15.90 -15.22
N ALA A 490 0.86 -15.63 -14.00
CA ALA A 490 -0.36 -14.87 -13.75
C ALA A 490 -0.24 -13.42 -14.24
N GLN A 491 0.93 -12.78 -14.10
CA GLN A 491 1.20 -11.44 -14.63
C GLN A 491 1.11 -11.40 -16.17
N GLU A 492 1.71 -12.38 -16.85
CA GLU A 492 1.64 -12.45 -18.32
C GLU A 492 0.25 -12.84 -18.82
N TYR A 493 -0.51 -13.64 -18.06
CA TYR A 493 -1.92 -13.87 -18.32
C TYR A 493 -2.73 -12.57 -18.23
N ALA A 494 -2.70 -11.88 -17.09
CA ALA A 494 -3.46 -10.65 -16.88
C ALA A 494 -3.08 -9.55 -17.89
N LYS A 495 -1.79 -9.44 -18.23
CA LYS A 495 -1.33 -8.57 -19.31
C LYS A 495 -2.01 -8.92 -20.63
N ARG A 496 -1.94 -10.17 -21.10
CA ARG A 496 -2.57 -10.59 -22.37
C ARG A 496 -4.08 -10.44 -22.37
N ALA A 497 -4.74 -10.75 -21.26
CA ALA A 497 -6.19 -10.58 -21.12
C ALA A 497 -6.59 -9.09 -21.22
N SER A 498 -5.81 -8.20 -20.60
CA SER A 498 -6.04 -6.75 -20.71
C SER A 498 -5.72 -6.20 -22.10
N GLU A 499 -4.68 -6.70 -22.79
CA GLU A 499 -4.38 -6.36 -24.18
C GLU A 499 -5.52 -6.78 -25.12
N ARG A 500 -6.12 -7.95 -24.85
CA ARG A 500 -7.28 -8.45 -25.60
C ARG A 500 -8.53 -7.61 -25.36
N THR A 501 -8.80 -7.25 -24.10
CA THR A 501 -9.89 -6.35 -23.75
C THR A 501 -9.71 -5.01 -24.47
N GLY A 502 -8.47 -4.50 -24.50
CA GLY A 502 -8.09 -3.27 -25.16
C GLY A 502 -8.37 -2.03 -24.31
N LYS A 503 -7.47 -1.05 -24.35
CA LYS A 503 -7.50 0.12 -23.45
C LYS A 503 -8.83 0.88 -23.49
N ALA A 504 -9.42 1.03 -24.68
CA ALA A 504 -10.69 1.75 -24.85
C ALA A 504 -11.85 1.06 -24.10
N ASN A 505 -11.92 -0.26 -24.18
CA ASN A 505 -12.92 -1.04 -23.46
C ASN A 505 -12.61 -1.07 -21.96
N MET A 506 -11.34 -1.19 -21.55
CA MET A 506 -10.97 -1.09 -20.13
C MET A 506 -11.46 0.23 -19.51
N VAL A 507 -11.24 1.35 -20.19
CA VAL A 507 -11.71 2.68 -19.74
C VAL A 507 -13.24 2.74 -19.70
N SER A 508 -13.93 2.14 -20.67
CA SER A 508 -15.39 2.09 -20.68
C SER A 508 -15.95 1.19 -19.58
N LEU A 509 -15.32 0.04 -19.35
CA LEU A 509 -15.62 -0.92 -18.31
C LEU A 509 -15.44 -0.30 -16.92
N GLU A 510 -14.35 0.44 -16.72
CA GLU A 510 -14.07 1.09 -15.44
C GLU A 510 -15.10 2.18 -15.14
N ARG A 511 -15.54 2.93 -16.16
CA ARG A 511 -16.61 3.92 -15.99
C ARG A 511 -17.92 3.26 -15.54
N VAL A 512 -18.39 2.23 -16.23
CA VAL A 512 -19.65 1.55 -15.85
C VAL A 512 -19.53 0.88 -14.49
N PHE A 513 -18.36 0.29 -14.19
CA PHE A 513 -18.08 -0.32 -12.90
C PHE A 513 -18.13 0.70 -11.75
N LEU A 514 -17.60 1.91 -11.93
CA LEU A 514 -17.72 2.97 -10.93
C LEU A 514 -19.17 3.43 -10.73
N GLU A 515 -19.96 3.51 -11.81
CA GLU A 515 -21.39 3.82 -11.72
C GLU A 515 -22.17 2.70 -10.99
N ASP A 516 -21.78 1.44 -11.15
CA ASP A 516 -22.37 0.30 -10.43
C ASP A 516 -21.98 0.30 -8.94
N ILE A 517 -20.74 0.66 -8.60
CA ILE A 517 -20.33 0.83 -7.19
C ILE A 517 -21.06 2.01 -6.54
N GLU A 518 -21.25 3.10 -7.27
CA GLU A 518 -22.00 4.28 -6.80
C GLU A 518 -23.47 3.96 -6.55
N GLU A 519 -24.08 3.15 -7.41
CA GLU A 519 -25.46 2.67 -7.20
C GLU A 519 -25.55 1.71 -6.02
N GLY A 520 -24.59 0.78 -5.90
CA GLY A 520 -24.52 -0.19 -4.82
C GLY A 520 -25.72 -1.15 -4.79
N ILE A 521 -25.95 -1.76 -3.63
CA ILE A 521 -27.17 -2.53 -3.33
C ILE A 521 -27.73 -2.13 -1.96
N PRO A 522 -29.07 -2.13 -1.76
CA PRO A 522 -29.68 -1.72 -0.50
C PRO A 522 -29.40 -2.58 0.72
N GLU A 523 -29.10 -3.87 0.56
CA GLU A 523 -28.75 -4.76 1.68
C GLU A 523 -27.87 -5.93 1.20
N GLN A 524 -27.17 -6.58 2.13
CA GLN A 524 -26.40 -7.79 1.83
C GLN A 524 -27.27 -9.05 1.92
N THR A 525 -26.89 -10.06 1.15
CA THR A 525 -27.54 -11.37 1.22
C THR A 525 -27.11 -12.16 2.46
N GLU A 526 -28.02 -12.97 2.99
CA GLU A 526 -27.77 -13.90 4.10
C GLU A 526 -27.38 -15.31 3.62
N LEU A 527 -27.24 -15.50 2.30
CA LEU A 527 -26.76 -16.75 1.71
C LEU A 527 -25.35 -17.11 2.22
N PRO A 528 -24.98 -18.40 2.24
CA PRO A 528 -23.62 -18.82 2.58
C PRO A 528 -22.56 -18.14 1.71
N GLN A 529 -21.51 -17.63 2.34
CA GLN A 529 -20.48 -16.81 1.71
C GLN A 529 -19.07 -17.30 2.09
N LEU A 530 -18.18 -17.39 1.11
CA LEU A 530 -16.75 -17.59 1.35
C LEU A 530 -16.00 -16.37 0.84
N ILE A 531 -15.31 -15.66 1.73
CA ILE A 531 -14.48 -14.50 1.41
C ILE A 531 -13.03 -14.94 1.33
N VAL A 532 -12.42 -14.80 0.17
CA VAL A 532 -11.05 -15.24 -0.11
C VAL A 532 -10.19 -14.06 -0.51
N ALA A 533 -9.02 -13.93 0.11
CA ALA A 533 -8.00 -12.97 -0.29
C ALA A 533 -6.63 -13.65 -0.41
N GLY A 534 -5.72 -13.10 -1.21
CA GLY A 534 -4.32 -13.49 -1.14
C GLY A 534 -3.68 -13.07 0.19
N GLU A 535 -2.69 -13.82 0.65
CA GLU A 535 -1.89 -13.42 1.83
C GLU A 535 -1.14 -12.11 1.57
N ASP A 536 -0.69 -11.90 0.32
CA ASP A 536 0.01 -10.71 -0.17
C ASP A 536 -0.93 -9.71 -0.88
N GLU A 537 -2.23 -9.80 -0.64
CA GLU A 537 -3.25 -8.85 -1.10
C GLU A 537 -2.98 -7.44 -0.54
N TYR A 538 -3.51 -6.41 -1.20
CA TYR A 538 -3.49 -5.06 -0.66
C TYR A 538 -4.04 -5.02 0.75
N PHE A 539 -3.23 -4.52 1.69
CA PHE A 539 -3.54 -4.53 3.12
C PHE A 539 -4.94 -4.01 3.44
N TRP A 540 -5.35 -2.89 2.84
CA TRP A 540 -6.67 -2.30 3.04
C TRP A 540 -7.82 -3.22 2.59
N LEU A 541 -7.63 -3.95 1.49
CA LEU A 541 -8.63 -4.86 0.94
C LEU A 541 -8.70 -6.14 1.79
N GLN A 542 -7.56 -6.65 2.24
CA GLN A 542 -7.51 -7.77 3.18
C GLN A 542 -8.16 -7.42 4.54
N LYS A 543 -7.94 -6.20 5.05
CA LYS A 543 -8.60 -5.69 6.24
C LYS A 543 -10.12 -5.61 6.04
N LYS A 544 -10.57 -4.99 4.94
CA LYS A 544 -11.99 -4.93 4.55
C LYS A 544 -12.64 -6.31 4.45
N ALA A 545 -11.95 -7.30 3.86
CA ALA A 545 -12.45 -8.67 3.76
C ALA A 545 -12.67 -9.32 5.14
N LYS A 546 -11.72 -9.16 6.07
CA LYS A 546 -11.84 -9.66 7.45
C LYS A 546 -12.93 -8.94 8.25
N GLU A 547 -13.12 -7.65 8.02
CA GLU A 547 -14.19 -6.86 8.65
C GLU A 547 -15.57 -7.24 8.09
N TRP A 548 -15.65 -7.50 6.78
CA TRP A 548 -16.85 -7.94 6.12
C TRP A 548 -17.33 -9.30 6.63
N ASP A 549 -16.42 -10.26 6.77
CA ASP A 549 -16.71 -11.57 7.38
C ASP A 549 -17.31 -11.45 8.79
N LYS A 550 -16.77 -10.56 9.63
CA LYS A 550 -17.30 -10.33 10.99
C LYS A 550 -18.72 -9.76 11.03
N LYS A 551 -19.18 -9.12 9.95
CA LYS A 551 -20.52 -8.50 9.87
C LYS A 551 -21.57 -9.48 9.36
N LEU A 552 -21.15 -10.52 8.65
CA LEU A 552 -22.03 -11.53 8.07
C LEU A 552 -22.26 -12.68 9.06
N ARG A 553 -23.44 -13.31 8.98
CA ARG A 553 -23.79 -14.45 9.85
C ARG A 553 -23.31 -15.78 9.29
N ASN A 554 -23.33 -15.91 7.97
CA ASN A 554 -23.06 -17.15 7.23
C ASN A 554 -21.85 -16.96 6.31
N SER A 555 -20.74 -16.45 6.86
CA SER A 555 -19.52 -16.27 6.09
C SER A 555 -18.32 -16.96 6.72
N GLU A 556 -17.33 -17.23 5.87
CA GLU A 556 -15.98 -17.60 6.30
C GLU A 556 -14.94 -16.78 5.53
N TYR A 557 -13.94 -16.26 6.23
CA TYR A 557 -12.74 -15.67 5.61
C TYR A 557 -11.58 -16.67 5.51
N LYS A 558 -10.96 -16.78 4.33
CA LYS A 558 -9.75 -17.56 4.09
C LYS A 558 -8.69 -16.76 3.34
N ALA A 559 -7.42 -16.99 3.67
CA ALA A 559 -6.28 -16.41 2.97
C ALA A 559 -5.58 -17.49 2.12
N VAL A 560 -5.25 -17.18 0.87
CA VAL A 560 -4.47 -18.05 -0.02
C VAL A 560 -2.99 -17.72 0.15
N PRO A 561 -2.14 -18.68 0.55
CA PRO A 561 -0.72 -18.45 0.74
C PRO A 561 0.00 -18.14 -0.59
N ASP A 562 1.07 -17.35 -0.51
CA ASP A 562 1.92 -16.97 -1.66
C ASP A 562 1.16 -16.35 -2.85
N ALA A 563 0.08 -15.63 -2.57
CA ALA A 563 -0.86 -15.15 -3.58
C ALA A 563 -1.24 -13.67 -3.37
N GLY A 564 -1.37 -12.92 -4.47
CA GLY A 564 -1.83 -11.53 -4.47
C GLY A 564 -3.32 -11.38 -4.80
N HIS A 565 -3.67 -10.34 -5.55
CA HIS A 565 -5.06 -10.03 -5.91
C HIS A 565 -5.72 -11.09 -6.81
N LEU A 566 -4.94 -11.70 -7.70
CA LEU A 566 -5.37 -12.81 -8.56
C LEU A 566 -5.09 -14.16 -7.89
N ALA A 567 -5.61 -14.33 -6.67
CA ALA A 567 -5.20 -15.40 -5.77
C ALA A 567 -5.39 -16.82 -6.34
N ASN A 568 -6.48 -17.02 -7.08
CA ASN A 568 -6.83 -18.28 -7.74
C ASN A 568 -5.84 -18.68 -8.85
N HIS A 569 -5.14 -17.70 -9.44
CA HIS A 569 -4.16 -17.93 -10.50
C HIS A 569 -2.71 -17.92 -9.96
N ASP A 570 -2.43 -17.13 -8.93
CA ASP A 570 -1.11 -17.10 -8.28
C ASP A 570 -0.80 -18.42 -7.56
N ASN A 571 -1.79 -18.99 -6.86
CA ASN A 571 -1.65 -20.29 -6.20
C ASN A 571 -2.93 -21.15 -6.35
N PRO A 572 -3.14 -21.75 -7.54
CA PRO A 572 -4.37 -22.47 -7.85
C PRO A 572 -4.60 -23.69 -6.95
N ALA A 573 -3.53 -24.37 -6.53
CA ALA A 573 -3.63 -25.53 -5.66
C ALA A 573 -4.20 -25.16 -4.28
N ALA A 574 -3.60 -24.16 -3.63
CA ALA A 574 -4.06 -23.72 -2.31
C ALA A 574 -5.45 -23.07 -2.38
N PHE A 575 -5.76 -22.37 -3.48
CA PHE A 575 -7.11 -21.85 -3.70
C PHE A 575 -8.15 -22.99 -3.79
N ASN A 576 -7.85 -24.06 -4.53
CA ASN A 576 -8.75 -25.20 -4.65
C ASN A 576 -8.92 -25.94 -3.31
N GLU A 577 -7.87 -26.05 -2.49
CA GLU A 577 -7.95 -26.61 -1.13
C GLU A 577 -8.86 -25.80 -0.20
N ILE A 578 -9.01 -24.50 -0.45
CA ILE A 578 -9.94 -23.62 0.27
C ILE A 578 -11.36 -23.73 -0.29
N LEU A 579 -11.50 -23.78 -1.62
CA LEU A 579 -12.80 -23.76 -2.28
C LEU A 579 -13.56 -25.09 -2.12
N SER A 580 -12.89 -26.23 -2.28
CA SER A 580 -13.57 -27.53 -2.28
C SER A 580 -14.33 -27.84 -0.98
N PRO A 581 -13.77 -27.63 0.23
CA PRO A 581 -14.50 -27.88 1.48
C PRO A 581 -15.74 -27.00 1.64
N PHE A 582 -15.69 -25.76 1.14
CA PHE A 582 -16.85 -24.88 1.15
C PHE A 582 -17.95 -25.41 0.22
N LEU A 583 -17.61 -25.82 -1.01
CA LEU A 583 -18.57 -26.41 -1.94
C LEU A 583 -19.18 -27.70 -1.38
N GLU A 584 -18.36 -28.58 -0.82
CA GLU A 584 -18.80 -29.84 -0.18
C GLU A 584 -19.74 -29.58 1.01
N SER A 585 -19.62 -28.46 1.71
CA SER A 585 -20.51 -28.10 2.81
C SER A 585 -21.91 -27.66 2.38
N LEU A 586 -22.09 -27.37 1.09
CA LEU A 586 -23.35 -26.91 0.50
C LEU A 586 -24.18 -28.05 -0.07
N ASP A 587 -23.60 -29.21 -0.33
CA ASP A 587 -24.26 -30.44 -0.79
C ASP A 587 -24.85 -31.23 0.40
#